data_AF-A0A348NM28-F1
#
_entry.id   AF-A0A348NM28-F1
#
_cell.length_a   1.000
_cell.length_b   1.000
_cell.length_c   1.000
_cell.angle_alpha   90.00
_cell.angle_beta   90.00
_cell.angle_gamma   90.00
#
_symmetry.space_group_name_H-M   'P 1'
#
loop_
_entity.id
_entity.type
_entity.pdbx_description
1 polymer ?
#
loop_
_entity_poly.entity_id
_entity_poly.type
_entity_poly.pdbx_seq_one_letter_code
_entity_poly.pdbx_strand_id
1 'polypeptide(L)'
;MAQAIPVKYTAEEWEYFRKRFFNSMLNDTQVAALGQNVGVSWPFKGSDETPAKYIEFDFEELKSVPGLIGKMARIKKLMDILRETLAFDDPFSDMVETVDAETAKDNAFERILTKLEIPSNYPASLIHFSAETEELLKAEGIETLLQAIQFAQNLARTVVIGGDLKSFLNSLVHTDMVNIIKHLPYRSNERSLHLAEAVGLIVRDLDESVQLELLSQVGVSLTDDEEEILKCASPIAFDKALKTALVRFDALCKWFTEEATDLELICTTSGSVERYFMPMNEPRLERVAAMLARAKFGNTKNAGRGLFGKISGLFGR
;
A
#
# COMPACT_ATOMS: atom_id res chain seq x y z
N MET A 1 -5.30 -0.31 -20.10
CA MET A 1 -5.02 -0.54 -21.54
C MET A 1 -5.08 -2.03 -21.77
N ALA A 2 -5.94 -2.50 -22.68
CA ALA A 2 -6.07 -3.92 -23.00
C ALA A 2 -4.70 -4.51 -23.35
N GLN A 3 -4.24 -5.53 -22.62
CA GLN A 3 -3.09 -6.30 -23.08
C GLN A 3 -3.53 -7.06 -24.32
N ALA A 4 -2.91 -6.71 -25.45
CA ALA A 4 -3.20 -7.29 -26.74
C ALA A 4 -2.99 -8.81 -26.66
N ILE A 5 -3.88 -9.54 -27.34
CA ILE A 5 -3.70 -10.95 -27.71
C ILE A 5 -2.20 -11.16 -28.01
N PRO A 6 -1.51 -12.10 -27.35
CA PRO A 6 -0.09 -12.31 -27.60
C PRO A 6 0.10 -12.45 -29.10
N VAL A 7 1.01 -11.65 -29.65
CA VAL A 7 1.19 -11.57 -31.10
C VAL A 7 1.49 -12.98 -31.59
N LYS A 8 0.65 -13.48 -32.52
CA LYS A 8 0.74 -14.86 -32.98
C LYS A 8 2.15 -15.17 -33.48
N TYR A 9 2.66 -16.33 -33.08
CA TYR A 9 3.96 -16.87 -33.47
C TYR A 9 5.16 -16.11 -32.89
N THR A 10 5.07 -15.74 -31.61
CA THR A 10 6.14 -15.09 -30.83
C THR A 10 6.72 -16.01 -29.75
N ALA A 11 7.87 -15.61 -29.21
CA ALA A 11 8.50 -16.28 -28.07
C ALA A 11 7.61 -16.26 -26.82
N GLU A 12 6.85 -15.18 -26.61
CA GLU A 12 5.92 -15.03 -25.48
C GLU A 12 4.77 -16.05 -25.56
N GLU A 13 4.18 -16.21 -26.74
CA GLU A 13 3.16 -17.22 -26.98
C GLU A 13 3.71 -18.65 -26.84
N TRP A 14 4.94 -18.89 -27.28
CA TRP A 14 5.59 -20.18 -27.09
C TRP A 14 5.81 -20.53 -25.62
N GLU A 15 6.31 -19.58 -24.83
CA GLU A 15 6.52 -19.77 -23.40
C GLU A 15 5.21 -20.03 -22.65
N TYR A 16 4.10 -19.43 -23.10
CA TYR A 16 2.76 -19.75 -22.61
C TYR A 16 2.42 -21.23 -22.83
N PHE A 17 2.61 -21.76 -24.04
CA PHE A 17 2.36 -23.18 -24.32
C PHE A 17 3.25 -24.11 -23.50
N ARG A 18 4.55 -23.78 -23.35
CA ARG A 18 5.48 -24.57 -22.55
C ARG A 18 4.96 -24.79 -21.13
N LYS A 19 4.54 -23.71 -20.47
CA LYS A 19 4.02 -23.78 -19.09
C LYS A 19 2.75 -24.60 -18.96
N ARG A 20 1.81 -24.45 -19.91
CA ARG A 20 0.52 -25.15 -19.88
C ARG A 20 0.65 -26.63 -20.17
N PHE A 21 1.45 -27.00 -21.16
CA PHE A 21 1.64 -28.39 -21.51
C PHE A 21 2.57 -29.15 -20.55
N PHE A 22 3.51 -28.48 -19.87
CA PHE A 22 4.47 -29.15 -18.98
C PHE A 22 3.81 -30.02 -17.89
N ASN A 23 2.69 -29.55 -17.31
CA ASN A 23 1.92 -30.29 -16.30
C ASN A 23 0.61 -30.89 -16.84
N SER A 24 0.36 -30.79 -18.15
CA SER A 24 -0.90 -31.27 -18.74
C SER A 24 -0.86 -32.78 -18.96
N MET A 25 -2.00 -33.44 -18.79
CA MET A 25 -2.18 -34.84 -19.21
C MET A 25 -2.00 -35.03 -20.72
N LEU A 26 -2.06 -33.95 -21.50
CA LEU A 26 -1.86 -33.95 -22.96
C LEU A 26 -0.38 -33.92 -23.36
N ASN A 27 0.55 -33.75 -22.41
CA ASN A 27 1.99 -33.63 -22.69
C ASN A 27 2.58 -34.86 -23.40
N ASP A 28 2.03 -36.04 -23.08
CA ASP A 28 2.44 -37.33 -23.65
C ASP A 28 1.54 -37.78 -24.81
N THR A 29 0.56 -36.97 -25.20
CA THR A 29 -0.32 -37.28 -26.33
C THR A 29 0.36 -36.92 -27.65
N GLN A 30 0.26 -37.77 -28.67
CA GLN A 30 0.86 -37.51 -29.97
C GLN A 30 0.34 -36.20 -30.59
N VAL A 31 1.24 -35.33 -31.03
CA VAL A 31 0.91 -34.05 -31.70
C VAL A 31 0.02 -34.28 -32.92
N ALA A 32 0.19 -35.40 -33.62
CA ALA A 32 -0.68 -35.77 -34.74
C ALA A 32 -2.13 -36.05 -34.31
N ALA A 33 -2.34 -36.66 -33.14
CA ALA A 33 -3.67 -36.91 -32.59
C ALA A 33 -4.32 -35.61 -32.08
N LEU A 34 -3.54 -34.77 -31.38
CA LEU A 34 -3.98 -33.42 -30.98
C LEU A 34 -4.37 -32.60 -32.22
N GLY A 35 -3.53 -32.62 -33.25
CA GLY A 35 -3.78 -31.95 -34.53
C GLY A 35 -5.03 -32.44 -35.24
N GLN A 36 -5.31 -33.75 -35.21
CA GLN A 36 -6.55 -34.30 -35.77
C GLN A 36 -7.80 -33.74 -35.07
N ASN A 37 -7.76 -33.59 -33.75
CA ASN A 37 -8.89 -33.06 -32.98
C ASN A 37 -9.21 -31.60 -33.34
N VAL A 38 -8.20 -30.83 -33.77
CA VAL A 38 -8.32 -29.42 -34.13
C VAL A 38 -8.26 -29.16 -35.65
N GLY A 39 -8.31 -30.20 -36.47
CA GLY A 39 -8.32 -30.09 -37.93
C GLY A 39 -6.99 -29.69 -38.58
N VAL A 40 -5.86 -29.78 -37.87
CA VAL A 40 -4.52 -29.43 -38.35
C VAL A 40 -3.64 -30.67 -38.49
N SER A 41 -3.11 -30.93 -39.68
CA SER A 41 -2.25 -32.09 -39.94
C SER A 41 -0.78 -31.84 -39.54
N TRP A 42 -0.26 -32.72 -38.67
CA TRP A 42 1.16 -32.76 -38.28
C TRP A 42 1.99 -33.65 -39.23
N PRO A 43 3.15 -33.20 -39.75
CA PRO A 43 3.90 -33.91 -40.79
C PRO A 43 4.82 -35.02 -40.27
N PHE A 44 5.07 -35.12 -38.97
CA PHE A 44 5.93 -36.16 -38.39
C PHE A 44 5.10 -37.32 -37.85
N LYS A 45 5.66 -38.53 -37.96
CA LYS A 45 5.08 -39.77 -37.48
C LYS A 45 6.05 -40.39 -36.48
N GLY A 46 5.54 -40.81 -35.33
CA GLY A 46 6.34 -41.43 -34.27
C GLY A 46 5.57 -41.39 -32.97
N SER A 47 5.77 -42.37 -32.10
CA SER A 47 5.18 -42.35 -30.75
C SER A 47 5.85 -41.33 -29.83
N ASP A 48 7.06 -40.87 -30.20
CA ASP A 48 7.84 -39.83 -29.52
C ASP A 48 7.48 -38.41 -29.98
N GLU A 49 6.58 -38.26 -30.98
CA GLU A 49 6.12 -36.97 -31.48
C GLU A 49 5.03 -36.38 -30.58
N THR A 50 5.40 -36.01 -29.35
CA THR A 50 4.52 -35.45 -28.31
C THR A 50 4.90 -34.00 -27.97
N PRO A 51 4.02 -33.20 -27.33
CA PRO A 51 4.38 -31.87 -26.84
C PRO A 51 5.66 -31.86 -26.00
N ALA A 52 5.87 -32.87 -25.15
CA ALA A 52 7.05 -33.01 -24.29
C ALA A 52 8.37 -32.84 -25.06
N LYS A 53 8.46 -33.43 -26.26
CA LYS A 53 9.64 -33.35 -27.13
C LYS A 53 9.98 -31.92 -27.57
N TYR A 54 8.98 -31.05 -27.66
CA TYR A 54 9.14 -29.70 -28.20
C TYR A 54 9.22 -28.65 -27.12
N ILE A 55 8.41 -28.76 -26.06
CA ILE A 55 8.31 -27.74 -25.00
C ILE A 55 9.55 -27.64 -24.11
N GLU A 56 10.48 -28.59 -24.18
CA GLU A 56 11.77 -28.48 -23.50
C GLU A 56 12.62 -27.34 -24.06
N PHE A 57 12.47 -27.04 -25.36
CA PHE A 57 13.22 -26.00 -26.05
C PHE A 57 12.56 -24.62 -25.92
N ASP A 58 13.37 -23.58 -25.72
CA ASP A 58 12.89 -22.21 -25.88
C ASP A 58 12.55 -21.89 -27.36
N PHE A 59 12.00 -20.70 -27.64
CA PHE A 59 11.53 -20.38 -28.99
C PHE A 59 12.65 -20.29 -30.04
N GLU A 60 13.87 -19.91 -29.64
CA GLU A 60 15.02 -19.86 -30.55
C GLU A 60 15.62 -21.25 -30.75
N GLU A 61 15.70 -22.04 -29.68
CA GLU A 61 16.13 -23.44 -29.70
C GLU A 61 15.18 -24.34 -30.50
N LEU A 62 13.87 -24.07 -30.45
CA LEU A 62 12.85 -24.80 -31.22
C LEU A 62 13.13 -24.73 -32.73
N LYS A 63 13.68 -23.61 -33.21
CA LYS A 63 14.08 -23.44 -34.61
C LYS A 63 15.25 -24.33 -35.02
N SER A 64 15.94 -24.91 -34.05
CA SER A 64 17.09 -25.81 -34.24
C SER A 64 16.73 -27.29 -34.08
N VAL A 65 15.50 -27.61 -33.71
CA VAL A 65 15.04 -29.00 -33.53
C VAL A 65 15.00 -29.73 -34.89
N PRO A 66 15.53 -30.97 -34.98
CA PRO A 66 15.52 -31.76 -36.20
C PRO A 66 14.11 -31.84 -36.82
N GLY A 67 14.00 -31.45 -38.09
CA GLY A 67 12.73 -31.39 -38.82
C GLY A 67 12.04 -30.01 -38.81
N LEU A 68 12.33 -29.15 -37.83
CA LEU A 68 11.86 -27.76 -37.74
C LEU A 68 12.89 -26.73 -38.25
N ILE A 69 14.16 -27.14 -38.39
CA ILE A 69 15.26 -26.31 -38.91
C ILE A 69 14.87 -25.56 -40.18
N GLY A 70 14.90 -24.23 -40.10
CA GLY A 70 14.59 -23.31 -41.21
C GLY A 70 13.14 -23.34 -41.70
N LYS A 71 12.24 -24.06 -41.00
CA LYS A 71 10.85 -24.29 -41.41
C LYS A 71 9.87 -23.66 -40.43
N MET A 72 9.84 -22.32 -40.39
CA MET A 72 8.90 -21.56 -39.56
C MET A 72 7.44 -21.97 -39.78
N ALA A 73 7.05 -22.37 -41.00
CA ALA A 73 5.69 -22.86 -41.27
C ALA A 73 5.32 -24.10 -40.43
N ARG A 74 6.28 -24.95 -40.05
CA ARG A 74 6.03 -26.12 -39.19
C ARG A 74 5.94 -25.73 -37.72
N ILE A 75 6.76 -24.77 -37.29
CA ILE A 75 6.67 -24.19 -35.94
C ILE A 75 5.30 -23.53 -35.74
N LYS A 76 4.85 -22.75 -36.73
CA LYS A 76 3.52 -22.14 -36.72
C LYS A 76 2.42 -23.20 -36.61
N LYS A 77 2.50 -24.28 -37.39
CA LYS A 77 1.56 -25.41 -37.28
C LYS A 77 1.56 -26.08 -35.90
N LEU A 78 2.73 -26.25 -35.28
CA LEU A 78 2.82 -26.79 -33.93
C LEU A 78 2.11 -25.86 -32.94
N MET A 79 2.42 -24.56 -33.00
CA MET A 79 1.78 -23.54 -32.18
C MET A 79 0.26 -23.48 -32.41
N ASP A 80 -0.19 -23.61 -33.65
CA ASP A 80 -1.63 -23.67 -33.97
C ASP A 80 -2.29 -24.89 -33.35
N ILE A 81 -1.67 -26.08 -33.44
CA ILE A 81 -2.19 -27.29 -32.80
C ILE A 81 -2.32 -27.10 -31.29
N LEU A 82 -1.26 -26.61 -30.62
CA LEU A 82 -1.25 -26.43 -29.17
C LEU A 82 -2.25 -25.37 -28.71
N ARG A 83 -2.36 -24.25 -29.44
CA ARG A 83 -3.31 -23.17 -29.15
C ARG A 83 -4.76 -23.67 -29.20
N GLU A 84 -5.14 -24.29 -30.31
CA GLU A 84 -6.51 -24.77 -30.52
C GLU A 84 -6.82 -25.94 -29.56
N THR A 85 -5.82 -26.75 -29.22
CA THR A 85 -5.98 -27.84 -28.23
C THR A 85 -6.29 -27.28 -26.85
N LEU A 86 -5.57 -26.24 -26.41
CA LEU A 86 -5.85 -25.57 -25.12
C LEU A 86 -7.21 -24.86 -25.13
N ALA A 87 -7.56 -24.19 -26.23
CA ALA A 87 -8.87 -23.55 -26.37
C ALA A 87 -10.04 -24.54 -26.32
N PHE A 88 -9.81 -25.80 -26.70
CA PHE A 88 -10.82 -26.86 -26.62
C PHE A 88 -10.89 -27.53 -25.24
N ASP A 89 -9.74 -27.68 -24.55
CA ASP A 89 -9.64 -28.32 -23.24
C ASP A 89 -10.11 -27.39 -22.10
N ASP A 90 -9.86 -26.09 -22.22
CA ASP A 90 -10.35 -25.07 -21.29
C ASP A 90 -10.84 -23.82 -22.06
N PRO A 91 -12.09 -23.84 -22.57
CA PRO A 91 -12.64 -22.78 -23.41
C PRO A 91 -12.82 -21.43 -22.68
N PHE A 92 -12.56 -21.39 -21.36
CA PHE A 92 -12.62 -20.19 -20.54
C PHE A 92 -11.27 -19.81 -19.90
N SER A 93 -10.18 -20.56 -20.12
CA SER A 93 -8.85 -20.27 -19.53
C SER A 93 -8.38 -18.86 -19.83
N ASP A 94 -8.54 -18.40 -21.08
CA ASP A 94 -8.13 -17.05 -21.50
C ASP A 94 -8.91 -15.94 -20.77
N MET A 95 -10.15 -16.24 -20.34
CA MET A 95 -11.01 -15.33 -19.57
C MET A 95 -10.77 -15.43 -18.07
N VAL A 96 -10.31 -16.58 -17.57
CA VAL A 96 -9.97 -16.79 -16.15
C VAL A 96 -8.57 -16.26 -15.83
N GLU A 97 -7.59 -16.39 -16.72
CA GLU A 97 -6.21 -15.92 -16.49
C GLU A 97 -6.05 -14.41 -16.51
N THR A 98 -6.80 -13.73 -17.38
CA THR A 98 -6.85 -12.26 -17.42
C THR A 98 -7.48 -11.71 -16.15
N VAL A 99 -8.52 -12.38 -15.64
CA VAL A 99 -9.16 -12.02 -14.38
C VAL A 99 -8.27 -12.38 -13.19
N ASP A 100 -7.64 -13.56 -13.16
CA ASP A 100 -6.81 -14.02 -12.03
C ASP A 100 -5.46 -13.30 -11.92
N ALA A 101 -4.80 -12.89 -13.00
CA ALA A 101 -3.53 -12.16 -12.92
C ALA A 101 -3.70 -10.71 -12.46
N GLU A 102 -4.84 -10.07 -12.78
CA GLU A 102 -5.22 -8.75 -12.30
C GLU A 102 -5.81 -8.83 -10.88
N THR A 103 -6.73 -9.77 -10.61
CA THR A 103 -7.30 -9.95 -9.27
C THR A 103 -6.34 -10.57 -8.25
N ALA A 104 -5.33 -11.37 -8.62
CA ALA A 104 -4.38 -11.92 -7.65
C ALA A 104 -3.47 -10.84 -7.03
N LYS A 105 -3.21 -9.74 -7.74
CA LYS A 105 -2.44 -8.60 -7.22
C LYS A 105 -3.31 -7.63 -6.43
N ASP A 106 -4.55 -7.38 -6.88
CA ASP A 106 -5.52 -6.58 -6.13
C ASP A 106 -5.89 -7.26 -4.79
N ASN A 107 -6.05 -8.58 -4.78
CA ASN A 107 -6.37 -9.33 -3.57
C ASN A 107 -5.18 -9.51 -2.60
N ALA A 108 -3.93 -9.33 -3.03
CA ALA A 108 -2.77 -9.58 -2.18
C ALA A 108 -2.68 -8.55 -1.04
N PHE A 109 -2.82 -7.26 -1.36
CA PHE A 109 -2.83 -6.20 -0.35
C PHE A 109 -4.08 -6.24 0.50
N GLU A 110 -5.25 -6.56 -0.07
CA GLU A 110 -6.47 -6.75 0.73
C GLU A 110 -6.32 -7.86 1.77
N ARG A 111 -5.69 -8.99 1.41
CA ARG A 111 -5.36 -10.07 2.36
C ARG A 111 -4.39 -9.61 3.43
N ILE A 112 -3.38 -8.81 3.09
CA ILE A 112 -2.43 -8.24 4.06
C ILE A 112 -3.15 -7.30 5.03
N LEU A 113 -3.95 -6.36 4.52
CA LEU A 113 -4.72 -5.42 5.33
C LEU A 113 -5.69 -6.17 6.25
N THR A 114 -6.38 -7.19 5.73
CA THR A 114 -7.26 -8.06 6.52
C THR A 114 -6.51 -8.79 7.63
N LYS A 115 -5.34 -9.37 7.32
CA LYS A 115 -4.48 -10.06 8.31
C LYS A 115 -3.98 -9.11 9.41
N LEU A 116 -3.75 -7.85 9.06
CA LEU A 116 -3.35 -6.80 9.98
C LEU A 116 -4.54 -6.10 10.62
N GLU A 117 -5.79 -6.43 10.28
CA GLU A 117 -6.99 -5.74 10.79
C GLU A 117 -6.95 -4.21 10.51
N ILE A 118 -6.34 -3.82 9.38
CA ILE A 118 -6.28 -2.44 8.92
C ILE A 118 -7.47 -2.20 7.97
N PRO A 119 -8.37 -1.22 8.26
CA PRO A 119 -9.49 -0.91 7.39
C PRO A 119 -9.02 -0.40 6.01
N SER A 120 -9.48 -1.05 4.94
CA SER A 120 -9.17 -0.67 3.55
C SER A 120 -9.72 0.71 3.16
N ASN A 121 -10.80 1.13 3.82
CA ASN A 121 -11.44 2.43 3.67
C ASN A 121 -10.81 3.54 4.53
N TYR A 122 -9.69 3.29 5.22
CA TYR A 122 -8.98 4.31 5.99
C TYR A 122 -8.66 5.52 5.07
N PRO A 123 -8.98 6.76 5.46
CA PRO A 123 -8.88 7.90 4.55
C PRO A 123 -7.44 8.17 4.11
N ALA A 124 -7.22 8.35 2.81
CA ALA A 124 -5.90 8.62 2.25
C ALA A 124 -5.28 9.91 2.82
N SER A 125 -6.12 10.90 3.13
CA SER A 125 -5.72 12.17 3.75
C SER A 125 -5.24 12.03 5.20
N LEU A 126 -5.45 10.87 5.83
CA LEU A 126 -5.00 10.58 7.21
C LEU A 126 -3.79 9.62 7.23
N ILE A 127 -3.27 9.25 6.05
CA ILE A 127 -2.02 8.51 5.93
C ILE A 127 -0.89 9.53 5.94
N HIS A 128 0.14 9.28 6.75
CA HIS A 128 1.27 10.19 6.85
C HIS A 128 2.24 9.96 5.69
N PHE A 129 2.14 10.80 4.68
CA PHE A 129 3.05 10.84 3.53
C PHE A 129 3.74 12.21 3.45
N SER A 130 4.74 12.33 2.57
CA SER A 130 5.34 13.63 2.27
C SER A 130 4.31 14.55 1.61
N ALA A 131 4.53 15.86 1.71
CA ALA A 131 3.62 16.85 1.11
C ALA A 131 3.45 16.63 -0.41
N GLU A 132 4.52 16.21 -1.10
CA GLU A 132 4.44 15.92 -2.54
C GLU A 132 3.52 14.72 -2.83
N THR A 133 3.60 13.67 -2.01
CA THR A 133 2.76 12.48 -2.16
C THR A 133 1.30 12.76 -1.77
N GLU A 134 1.06 13.55 -0.72
CA GLU A 134 -0.30 14.01 -0.35
C GLU A 134 -0.94 14.80 -1.51
N GLU A 135 -0.21 15.73 -2.12
CA GLU A 135 -0.70 16.53 -3.27
C GLU A 135 -1.00 15.65 -4.48
N LEU A 136 -0.14 14.67 -4.77
CA LEU A 136 -0.34 13.72 -5.85
C LEU A 136 -1.62 12.90 -5.66
N LEU A 137 -1.79 12.30 -4.47
CA LEU A 137 -2.97 11.49 -4.16
C LEU A 137 -4.26 12.33 -4.28
N LYS A 138 -4.21 13.58 -3.82
CA LYS A 138 -5.35 14.51 -3.92
C LYS A 138 -5.65 14.91 -5.36
N ALA A 139 -4.64 15.17 -6.18
CA ALA A 139 -4.81 15.55 -7.59
C ALA A 139 -5.48 14.43 -8.40
N GLU A 140 -5.21 13.18 -8.03
CA GLU A 140 -5.75 11.98 -8.68
C GLU A 140 -7.09 11.52 -8.07
N GLY A 141 -7.62 12.25 -7.09
CA GLY A 141 -8.92 11.95 -6.46
C GLY A 141 -8.90 10.66 -5.63
N ILE A 142 -7.75 10.31 -5.05
CA ILE A 142 -7.60 9.16 -4.19
C ILE A 142 -8.10 9.48 -2.78
N GLU A 143 -9.12 8.77 -2.31
CA GLU A 143 -9.80 9.05 -1.04
C GLU A 143 -9.49 8.03 0.06
N THR A 144 -9.12 6.80 -0.29
CA THR A 144 -8.96 5.68 0.65
C THR A 144 -7.59 5.00 0.55
N LEU A 145 -7.21 4.29 1.61
CA LEU A 145 -5.97 3.51 1.68
C LEU A 145 -5.89 2.46 0.56
N LEU A 146 -6.97 1.74 0.30
CA LEU A 146 -6.99 0.75 -0.78
C LEU A 146 -6.77 1.41 -2.15
N GLN A 147 -7.43 2.55 -2.41
CA GLN A 147 -7.21 3.30 -3.64
C GLN A 147 -5.78 3.82 -3.74
N ALA A 148 -5.17 4.28 -2.64
CA ALA A 148 -3.77 4.71 -2.62
C ALA A 148 -2.81 3.56 -2.93
N ILE A 149 -3.08 2.35 -2.42
CA ILE A 149 -2.32 1.14 -2.72
C ILE A 149 -2.44 0.77 -4.20
N GLN A 150 -3.68 0.71 -4.73
CA GLN A 150 -3.94 0.39 -6.13
C GLN A 150 -3.30 1.40 -7.08
N PHE A 151 -3.40 2.69 -6.74
CA PHE A 151 -2.75 3.78 -7.46
C PHE A 151 -1.23 3.59 -7.49
N ALA A 152 -0.61 3.32 -6.34
CA ALA A 152 0.82 3.07 -6.22
C ALA A 152 1.30 1.83 -7.00
N GLN A 153 0.51 0.76 -7.01
CA GLN A 153 0.80 -0.46 -7.80
C GLN A 153 0.80 -0.20 -9.31
N ASN A 154 -0.05 0.71 -9.78
CA ASN A 154 -0.13 1.12 -11.18
C ASN A 154 1.01 2.09 -11.56
N LEU A 155 1.41 2.98 -10.64
CA LEU A 155 2.47 3.97 -10.82
C LEU A 155 3.88 3.37 -10.90
N ALA A 156 4.14 2.27 -10.19
CA ALA A 156 5.43 1.58 -10.21
C ALA A 156 5.89 1.15 -11.62
N ARG A 157 5.00 1.22 -12.62
CA ARG A 157 5.26 0.88 -14.02
C ARG A 157 5.68 2.07 -14.89
N THR A 158 5.44 3.32 -14.48
CA THR A 158 5.32 4.40 -15.47
C THR A 158 6.26 5.60 -15.30
N VAL A 159 6.76 5.96 -14.10
CA VAL A 159 7.89 6.91 -13.88
C VAL A 159 8.10 7.13 -12.37
N VAL A 160 9.31 7.55 -11.99
CA VAL A 160 9.74 7.95 -10.64
C VAL A 160 8.81 9.02 -10.07
N ILE A 161 8.11 8.76 -8.96
CA ILE A 161 7.77 9.70 -7.86
C ILE A 161 7.17 8.93 -6.67
N GLY A 162 7.39 9.45 -5.46
CA GLY A 162 6.86 8.94 -4.18
C GLY A 162 7.73 7.87 -3.56
N GLY A 163 8.96 8.23 -3.15
CA GLY A 163 9.86 7.28 -2.47
C GLY A 163 9.22 6.67 -1.22
N ASP A 164 8.42 7.47 -0.51
CA ASP A 164 7.62 7.08 0.66
C ASP A 164 6.44 6.17 0.29
N LEU A 165 5.70 6.43 -0.79
CA LEU A 165 4.60 5.56 -1.26
C LEU A 165 5.10 4.16 -1.64
N LYS A 166 6.22 4.09 -2.37
CA LYS A 166 6.87 2.82 -2.71
C LYS A 166 7.44 2.12 -1.47
N SER A 167 8.07 2.88 -0.57
CA SER A 167 8.57 2.36 0.70
C SER A 167 7.43 1.77 1.54
N PHE A 168 6.29 2.46 1.60
CA PHE A 168 5.09 2.02 2.30
C PHE A 168 4.53 0.72 1.72
N LEU A 169 4.36 0.62 0.39
CA LEU A 169 3.95 -0.64 -0.25
C LEU A 169 4.89 -1.80 0.07
N ASN A 170 6.21 -1.57 -0.04
CA ASN A 170 7.20 -2.60 0.29
C ASN A 170 7.09 -3.03 1.76
N SER A 171 6.83 -2.07 2.65
CA SER A 171 6.66 -2.33 4.08
C SER A 171 5.42 -3.21 4.34
N LEU A 172 4.30 -2.94 3.66
CA LEU A 172 3.11 -3.79 3.72
C LEU A 172 3.38 -5.22 3.21
N VAL A 173 4.03 -5.36 2.05
CA VAL A 173 4.36 -6.68 1.45
C VAL A 173 5.20 -7.52 2.40
N HIS A 174 6.19 -6.90 3.05
CA HIS A 174 7.10 -7.60 3.96
C HIS A 174 6.60 -7.63 5.42
N THR A 175 5.41 -7.08 5.70
CA THR A 175 4.89 -6.93 7.06
C THR A 175 5.91 -6.27 8.00
N ASP A 176 6.62 -5.28 7.47
CA ASP A 176 7.63 -4.52 8.21
C ASP A 176 6.94 -3.46 9.07
N MET A 177 6.63 -3.87 10.30
CA MET A 177 5.88 -3.03 11.23
C MET A 177 6.58 -1.72 11.55
N VAL A 178 7.91 -1.70 11.60
CA VAL A 178 8.69 -0.50 11.95
C VAL A 178 8.49 0.61 10.92
N ASN A 179 8.31 0.23 9.65
CA ASN A 179 8.06 1.19 8.59
C ASN A 179 6.56 1.46 8.37
N ILE A 180 5.67 0.48 8.62
CA ILE A 180 4.22 0.69 8.57
C ILE A 180 3.77 1.77 9.58
N ILE A 181 4.28 1.72 10.81
CA ILE A 181 3.90 2.70 11.87
C ILE A 181 4.41 4.12 11.63
N LYS A 182 5.19 4.36 10.57
CA LYS A 182 5.57 5.72 10.15
C LYS A 182 4.46 6.39 9.34
N HIS A 183 3.60 5.59 8.72
CA HIS A 183 2.56 6.04 7.80
C HIS A 183 1.15 5.82 8.36
N LEU A 184 0.95 4.76 9.14
CA LEU A 184 -0.34 4.36 9.70
C LEU A 184 -0.30 4.31 11.23
N PRO A 185 -1.41 4.69 11.90
CA PRO A 185 -1.51 4.70 13.36
C PRO A 185 -1.77 3.31 13.93
N TYR A 186 -0.84 2.38 13.70
CA TYR A 186 -1.04 0.96 13.95
C TYR A 186 -0.34 0.48 15.23
N ARG A 187 -1.01 -0.38 16.01
CA ARG A 187 -0.43 -1.03 17.19
C ARG A 187 -0.27 -2.54 16.96
N SER A 188 0.93 -3.07 17.21
CA SER A 188 1.21 -4.50 17.01
C SER A 188 0.56 -5.41 18.06
N ASN A 189 0.44 -4.93 19.30
CA ASN A 189 -0.13 -5.67 20.44
C ASN A 189 -1.67 -5.73 20.40
N GLU A 190 -2.31 -4.70 19.84
CA GLU A 190 -3.76 -4.62 19.64
C GLU A 190 -3.96 -4.31 18.15
N ARG A 191 -4.03 -5.37 17.34
CA ARG A 191 -3.99 -5.30 15.88
C ARG A 191 -5.16 -4.48 15.35
N SER A 192 -4.94 -3.19 15.16
CA SER A 192 -5.87 -2.25 14.54
C SER A 192 -5.20 -0.88 14.45
N LEU A 193 -5.93 0.07 13.88
CA LEU A 193 -5.60 1.48 13.97
C LEU A 193 -6.13 2.07 15.28
N HIS A 194 -5.39 2.99 15.89
CA HIS A 194 -5.75 3.61 17.18
C HIS A 194 -5.57 5.13 17.14
N LEU A 195 -6.47 5.88 17.76
CA LEU A 195 -6.41 7.34 17.81
C LEU A 195 -5.13 7.84 18.51
N ALA A 196 -4.69 7.17 19.57
CA ALA A 196 -3.47 7.57 20.30
C ALA A 196 -2.24 7.60 19.37
N GLU A 197 -2.07 6.57 18.54
CA GLU A 197 -0.97 6.49 17.56
C GLU A 197 -1.14 7.53 16.45
N ALA A 198 -2.38 7.81 16.03
CA ALA A 198 -2.68 8.80 15.00
C ALA A 198 -2.36 10.22 15.43
N VAL A 199 -2.68 10.57 16.68
CA VAL A 199 -2.23 11.83 17.28
C VAL A 199 -0.72 11.84 17.42
N GLY A 200 -0.11 10.71 17.78
CA GLY A 200 1.34 10.55 17.84
C GLY A 200 2.04 10.87 16.50
N LEU A 201 1.46 10.44 15.38
CA LEU A 201 1.96 10.76 14.05
C LEU A 201 1.84 12.26 13.74
N ILE A 202 0.71 12.91 14.07
CA ILE A 202 0.58 14.38 13.94
C ILE A 202 1.68 15.10 14.73
N VAL A 203 1.93 14.65 15.95
CA VAL A 203 2.95 15.25 16.82
C VAL A 203 4.36 15.03 16.27
N ARG A 204 4.63 13.86 15.69
CA ARG A 204 5.93 13.54 15.07
C ARG A 204 6.22 14.43 13.86
N ASP A 205 5.19 14.84 13.13
CA ASP A 205 5.30 15.76 11.99
C ASP A 205 5.48 17.24 12.39
N LEU A 206 5.29 17.59 13.67
CA LEU A 206 5.53 18.95 14.15
C LEU A 206 7.01 19.27 14.16
N ASP A 207 7.36 20.48 13.74
CA ASP A 207 8.71 21.01 13.89
C ASP A 207 9.20 20.90 15.34
N GLU A 208 10.49 20.61 15.53
CA GLU A 208 11.10 20.43 16.85
C GLU A 208 10.84 21.64 17.77
N SER A 209 10.93 22.86 17.23
CA SER A 209 10.61 24.09 17.98
C SER A 209 9.19 24.12 18.53
N VAL A 210 8.22 23.55 17.82
CA VAL A 210 6.81 23.48 18.24
C VAL A 210 6.63 22.41 19.31
N GLN A 211 7.28 21.26 19.15
CA GLN A 211 7.28 20.22 20.17
C GLN A 211 7.90 20.72 21.49
N LEU A 212 9.03 21.43 21.41
CA LEU A 212 9.71 22.00 22.58
C LEU A 212 8.87 23.07 23.28
N GLU A 213 8.19 23.94 22.53
CA GLU A 213 7.27 24.94 23.10
C GLU A 213 6.08 24.27 23.79
N LEU A 214 5.55 23.16 23.26
CA LEU A 214 4.51 22.40 23.94
C LEU A 214 5.02 21.70 25.20
N LEU A 215 6.26 21.17 25.18
CA LEU A 215 6.89 20.52 26.35
C LEU A 215 7.21 21.50 27.48
N SER A 216 7.74 22.69 27.15
CA SER A 216 8.10 23.72 28.13
C SER A 216 6.87 24.17 28.92
N GLN A 217 5.71 24.22 28.27
CA GLN A 217 4.44 24.60 28.90
C GLN A 217 3.89 23.55 29.88
N VAL A 218 4.34 22.29 29.81
CA VAL A 218 4.04 21.24 30.80
C VAL A 218 5.09 21.21 31.93
N GLY A 219 6.08 22.12 31.88
CA GLY A 219 7.16 22.17 32.87
C GLY A 219 8.18 21.05 32.69
N VAL A 220 8.31 20.47 31.49
CA VAL A 220 9.41 19.57 31.17
C VAL A 220 10.69 20.39 31.07
N SER A 221 11.72 20.00 31.83
CA SER A 221 13.04 20.63 31.74
C SER A 221 13.65 20.40 30.37
N LEU A 222 14.01 21.50 29.71
CA LEU A 222 14.72 21.50 28.44
C LEU A 222 16.23 21.54 28.68
N THR A 223 17.01 21.05 27.74
CA THR A 223 18.47 21.26 27.73
C THR A 223 18.81 22.68 27.26
N ASP A 224 20.04 23.14 27.52
CA ASP A 224 20.50 24.46 27.07
C ASP A 224 20.36 24.62 25.54
N ASP A 225 20.68 23.58 24.78
CA ASP A 225 20.53 23.55 23.32
C ASP A 225 19.05 23.65 22.88
N GLU A 226 18.15 22.94 23.57
CA GLU A 226 16.70 22.99 23.31
C GLU A 226 16.11 24.37 23.63
N GLU A 227 16.61 25.04 24.67
CA GLU A 227 16.22 26.42 25.00
C GLU A 227 16.69 27.43 23.93
N GLU A 228 17.86 27.22 23.33
CA GLU A 228 18.34 28.06 22.22
C GLU A 228 17.46 27.92 20.97
N ILE A 229 17.04 26.70 20.63
CA ILE A 229 16.10 26.44 19.53
C ILE A 229 14.78 27.18 19.79
N LEU A 230 14.26 27.13 21.02
CA LEU A 230 13.02 27.79 21.39
C LEU A 230 13.12 29.32 21.36
N LYS A 231 14.26 29.90 21.75
CA LYS A 231 14.51 31.36 21.65
C LYS A 231 14.51 31.87 20.21
N CYS A 232 14.96 31.04 19.27
CA CYS A 232 14.96 31.35 17.85
C CYS A 232 13.62 31.08 17.16
N ALA A 233 12.67 30.43 17.85
CA ALA A 233 11.39 30.02 17.28
C ALA A 233 10.47 31.22 17.02
N SER A 234 9.79 31.22 15.87
CA SER A 234 8.81 32.25 15.53
C SER A 234 7.45 31.93 16.17
N PRO A 235 6.88 32.84 16.99
CA PRO A 235 5.54 32.65 17.57
C PRO A 235 4.44 32.49 16.50
N ILE A 236 4.60 33.14 15.35
CA ILE A 236 3.64 33.06 14.25
C ILE A 236 3.70 31.68 13.58
N ALA A 237 4.90 31.12 13.42
CA ALA A 237 5.09 29.78 12.87
C ALA A 237 4.50 28.72 13.81
N PHE A 238 4.72 28.88 15.12
CA PHE A 238 4.11 28.04 16.16
C PHE A 238 2.59 28.02 16.06
N ASP A 239 1.95 29.21 16.05
CA ASP A 239 0.48 29.30 15.98
C ASP A 239 -0.07 28.67 14.70
N LYS A 240 0.63 28.85 13.57
CA LYS A 240 0.25 28.23 12.28
C LYS A 240 0.35 26.70 12.36
N ALA A 241 1.46 26.16 12.85
CA ALA A 241 1.67 24.72 12.98
C ALA A 241 0.64 24.08 13.92
N LEU A 242 0.38 24.71 15.07
CA LEU A 242 -0.60 24.23 16.04
C LEU A 242 -2.02 24.20 15.46
N LYS A 243 -2.43 25.24 14.72
CA LYS A 243 -3.73 25.26 14.03
C LYS A 243 -3.84 24.13 13.00
N THR A 244 -2.80 23.93 12.19
CA THR A 244 -2.78 22.83 11.20
C THR A 244 -2.91 21.47 11.87
N ALA A 245 -2.19 21.25 12.98
CA ALA A 245 -2.27 20.02 13.76
C ALA A 245 -3.67 19.79 14.35
N LEU A 246 -4.31 20.83 14.89
CA LEU A 246 -5.67 20.73 15.41
C LEU A 246 -6.70 20.42 14.31
N VAL A 247 -6.56 20.99 13.10
CA VAL A 247 -7.42 20.65 11.96
C VAL A 247 -7.25 19.19 11.54
N ARG A 248 -6.00 18.68 11.51
CA ARG A 248 -5.74 17.26 11.26
C ARG A 248 -6.34 16.37 12.36
N PHE A 249 -6.23 16.79 13.62
CA PHE A 249 -6.82 16.09 14.75
C PHE A 249 -8.37 16.08 14.70
N ASP A 250 -9.01 17.16 14.26
CA ASP A 250 -10.46 17.17 14.03
C ASP A 250 -10.89 16.11 13.01
N ALA A 251 -10.11 15.92 11.95
CA ALA A 251 -10.36 14.88 10.96
C ALA A 251 -10.17 13.47 11.54
N LEU A 252 -9.14 13.26 12.38
CA LEU A 252 -8.95 12.00 13.09
C LEU A 252 -10.12 11.68 14.02
N CYS A 253 -10.63 12.64 14.79
CA CYS A 253 -11.74 12.40 15.71
C CYS A 253 -13.05 12.02 15.00
N LYS A 254 -13.25 12.48 13.77
CA LYS A 254 -14.39 12.04 12.95
C LYS A 254 -14.26 10.57 12.54
N TRP A 255 -13.04 10.11 12.30
CA TRP A 255 -12.78 8.71 11.95
C TRP A 255 -12.84 7.81 13.19
N PHE A 256 -12.11 8.16 14.24
CA PHE A 256 -12.03 7.44 15.51
C PHE A 256 -13.09 7.96 16.51
N THR A 257 -14.37 7.91 16.13
CA THR A 257 -15.45 8.58 16.90
C THR A 257 -15.56 8.09 18.34
N GLU A 258 -15.48 6.78 18.57
CA GLU A 258 -15.59 6.16 19.91
C GLU A 258 -14.41 6.56 20.79
N GLU A 259 -13.18 6.31 20.32
CA GLU A 259 -11.93 6.71 20.99
C GLU A 259 -11.85 8.23 21.25
N ALA A 260 -12.34 9.05 20.32
CA ALA A 260 -12.38 10.50 20.48
C ALA A 260 -13.34 10.93 21.60
N THR A 261 -14.47 10.25 21.75
CA THR A 261 -15.43 10.48 22.83
C THR A 261 -14.82 10.10 24.18
N ASP A 262 -14.12 8.97 24.25
CA ASP A 262 -13.41 8.53 25.44
C ASP A 262 -12.30 9.52 25.82
N LEU A 263 -11.52 9.97 24.84
CA LEU A 263 -10.46 10.96 25.06
C LEU A 263 -11.03 12.31 25.52
N GLU A 264 -12.13 12.78 24.93
CA GLU A 264 -12.83 13.99 25.38
C GLU A 264 -13.29 13.87 26.84
N LEU A 265 -13.86 12.72 27.22
CA LEU A 265 -14.26 12.46 28.60
C LEU A 265 -13.04 12.47 29.55
N ILE A 266 -11.92 11.85 29.16
CA ILE A 266 -10.67 11.86 29.95
C ILE A 266 -10.14 13.28 30.10
N CYS A 267 -10.20 14.11 29.04
CA CYS A 267 -9.73 15.50 29.07
C CYS A 267 -10.63 16.44 29.89
N THR A 268 -11.93 16.16 29.97
CA THR A 268 -12.90 16.99 30.70
C THR A 268 -13.09 16.57 32.15
N THR A 269 -12.76 15.32 32.48
CA THR A 269 -12.72 14.79 33.85
C THR A 269 -11.32 14.93 34.47
N SER A 270 -11.16 14.61 35.76
CA SER A 270 -9.85 14.57 36.43
C SER A 270 -9.00 13.36 36.01
N GLY A 271 -9.22 12.81 34.81
CA GLY A 271 -8.44 11.71 34.25
C GLY A 271 -7.02 12.14 33.88
N SER A 272 -6.07 11.22 33.97
CA SER A 272 -4.71 11.46 33.46
C SER A 272 -4.70 11.22 31.95
N VAL A 273 -4.75 12.30 31.19
CA VAL A 273 -4.66 12.31 29.72
C VAL A 273 -3.38 11.62 29.25
N GLU A 274 -2.28 11.73 30.00
CA GLU A 274 -1.01 11.08 29.69
C GLU A 274 -1.15 9.55 29.60
N ARG A 275 -2.01 8.96 30.42
CA ARG A 275 -2.23 7.49 30.40
C ARG A 275 -2.84 7.01 29.09
N TYR A 276 -3.60 7.86 28.40
CA TYR A 276 -4.16 7.53 27.09
C TYR A 276 -3.07 7.32 26.03
N PHE A 277 -1.98 8.09 26.12
CA PHE A 277 -0.90 8.09 25.14
C PHE A 277 0.26 7.14 25.49
N MET A 278 0.36 6.63 26.73
CA MET A 278 1.40 5.68 27.16
C MET A 278 1.69 4.52 26.18
N PRO A 279 0.70 3.94 25.47
CA PRO A 279 1.00 2.87 24.52
C PRO A 279 1.95 3.26 23.38
N MET A 280 2.11 4.56 23.08
CA MET A 280 3.07 5.06 22.08
C MET A 280 4.52 4.72 22.45
N ASN A 281 4.81 4.54 23.75
CA ASN A 281 6.13 4.22 24.28
C ASN A 281 7.22 5.24 23.88
N GLU A 282 6.85 6.51 23.81
CA GLU A 282 7.70 7.64 23.46
C GLU A 282 7.40 8.81 24.43
N PRO A 283 8.04 8.86 25.62
CA PRO A 283 7.60 9.72 26.72
C PRO A 283 7.51 11.23 26.40
N ARG A 284 8.33 11.73 25.48
CA ARG A 284 8.26 13.12 25.04
C ARG A 284 7.06 13.35 24.12
N LEU A 285 6.87 12.50 23.10
CA LEU A 285 5.72 12.62 22.19
C LEU A 285 4.40 12.40 22.91
N GLU A 286 4.35 11.49 23.89
CA GLU A 286 3.18 11.26 24.74
C GLU A 286 2.71 12.55 25.45
N ARG A 287 3.65 13.33 25.98
CA ARG A 287 3.35 14.60 26.66
C ARG A 287 2.87 15.66 25.69
N VAL A 288 3.47 15.73 24.50
CA VAL A 288 3.04 16.67 23.46
C VAL A 288 1.64 16.29 22.93
N ALA A 289 1.38 15.00 22.70
CA ALA A 289 0.08 14.47 22.31
C ALA A 289 -1.00 14.77 23.38
N ALA A 290 -0.66 14.57 24.66
CA ALA A 290 -1.54 14.93 25.77
C ALA A 290 -1.85 16.43 25.80
N MET A 291 -0.89 17.29 25.47
CA MET A 291 -1.11 18.74 25.36
C MET A 291 -1.98 19.10 24.17
N LEU A 292 -1.79 18.45 23.02
CA LEU A 292 -2.63 18.66 21.85
C LEU A 292 -4.07 18.22 22.12
N ALA A 293 -4.28 17.10 22.82
CA ALA A 293 -5.59 16.63 23.26
C ALA A 293 -6.25 17.60 24.24
N ARG A 294 -5.49 18.11 25.22
CA ARG A 294 -5.95 19.15 26.14
C ARG A 294 -6.30 20.44 25.39
N ALA A 295 -5.50 20.87 24.42
CA ALA A 295 -5.79 22.05 23.61
C ALA A 295 -7.11 21.91 22.83
N LYS A 296 -7.42 20.70 22.36
CA LYS A 296 -8.64 20.38 21.60
C LYS A 296 -9.89 20.25 22.48
N PHE A 297 -9.81 19.47 23.56
CA PHE A 297 -10.97 19.06 24.38
C PHE A 297 -11.04 19.74 25.76
N GLY A 298 -9.96 20.34 26.22
CA GLY A 298 -9.84 20.87 27.57
C GLY A 298 -10.74 22.06 27.82
N ASN A 299 -11.41 22.07 28.97
CA ASN A 299 -12.12 23.23 29.48
C ASN A 299 -11.11 24.34 29.85
N THR A 300 -11.20 25.49 29.19
CA THR A 300 -10.40 26.72 29.41
C THR A 300 -10.42 27.29 30.84
N LYS A 301 -11.18 26.68 31.76
CA LYS A 301 -11.40 27.17 33.13
C LYS A 301 -10.31 26.77 34.14
N ASN A 302 -9.59 25.65 33.92
CA ASN A 302 -8.63 25.12 34.89
C ASN A 302 -7.18 25.11 34.40
N ALA A 303 -6.92 25.55 33.18
CA ALA A 303 -5.56 25.54 32.65
C ALA A 303 -4.84 26.85 32.94
N GLY A 304 -3.62 26.75 33.48
CA GLY A 304 -2.74 27.90 33.71
C GLY A 304 -2.63 28.80 32.49
N ARG A 305 -2.48 30.11 32.75
CA ARG A 305 -2.56 31.26 31.81
C ARG A 305 -1.73 31.20 30.52
N GLY A 306 -0.93 30.17 30.26
CA GLY A 306 0.00 30.08 29.12
C GLY A 306 -0.64 29.63 27.81
N LEU A 307 -1.07 28.37 27.73
CA LEU A 307 -1.53 27.75 26.47
C LEU A 307 -2.97 28.17 26.12
N PHE A 308 -3.89 28.03 27.06
CA PHE A 308 -5.33 28.22 26.79
C PHE A 308 -5.74 29.69 26.66
N GLY A 309 -4.98 30.61 27.25
CA GLY A 309 -5.15 32.05 27.03
C GLY A 309 -4.88 32.41 25.57
N LYS A 310 -3.79 31.89 25.00
CA LYS A 310 -3.42 32.09 23.59
C LYS A 310 -4.39 31.39 22.63
N ILE A 311 -4.78 30.14 22.93
CA ILE A 311 -5.72 29.38 22.08
C ILE A 311 -7.16 29.93 22.15
N SER A 312 -7.63 30.42 23.30
CA SER A 312 -8.95 31.06 23.38
C SER A 312 -9.05 32.35 22.54
N GLY A 313 -7.93 33.05 22.33
CA GLY A 313 -7.85 34.19 21.40
C GLY A 313 -7.83 33.77 19.92
N LEU A 314 -7.53 32.52 19.60
CA LEU A 314 -7.50 31.98 18.24
C LEU A 314 -8.87 31.52 17.75
N PHE A 315 -9.78 31.15 18.66
CA PHE A 315 -11.14 30.70 18.35
C PHE A 315 -12.22 31.66 18.88
N GLY A 316 -11.83 32.73 19.58
CA GLY A 316 -12.70 33.80 20.04
C GLY A 316 -12.92 34.89 18.98
N ARG A 317 -13.62 34.54 17.90
CA ARG A 317 -14.44 35.46 17.09
C ARG A 317 -15.39 34.70 16.17
#